data_AF-A0A7X8FH11-F1
#
_entry.id   AF-A0A7X8FH11-F1
#
_cell.length_a   1.000
_cell.length_b   1.000
_cell.length_c   1.000
_cell.angle_alpha   90.00
_cell.angle_beta   90.00
_cell.angle_gamma   90.00
#
_symmetry.space_group_name_H-M   'P 1'
#
loop_
_entity.id
_entity.type
_entity.pdbx_description
1 polymer ?
#
loop_
_entity_poly.entity_id
_entity_poly.type
_entity_poly.pdbx_seq_one_letter_code
_entity_poly.pdbx_strand_id
1 'polypeptide(L)' 'MKFPTVLYRRDTYIERIKPFMHTPIVKVMIGHRRVGKSYILYQLIDEIRNNEHDANIIYINKEDIAYVDI' A
#
# COMPACT_ATOMS: atom_id res chain seq x y z
N MET A 1 1.26 0.78 -13.63
CA MET A 1 1.64 0.38 -12.25
C MET A 1 2.16 -1.05 -12.27
N LYS A 2 3.43 -1.30 -11.93
CA LYS A 2 3.95 -2.67 -11.82
C LYS A 2 3.52 -3.25 -10.46
N PHE A 3 2.35 -3.87 -10.42
CA PHE A 3 1.86 -4.58 -9.23
C PHE A 3 2.51 -5.98 -9.18
N PRO A 4 2.95 -6.45 -8.00
CA PRO A 4 3.54 -7.79 -7.90
C PRO A 4 2.48 -8.86 -8.17
N THR A 5 2.85 -9.89 -8.95
CA THR A 5 1.96 -11.02 -9.30
C THR A 5 1.62 -11.90 -8.10
N VAL A 6 2.51 -11.97 -7.10
CA VAL A 6 2.31 -12.77 -5.89
C VAL A 6 2.31 -11.86 -4.67
N LEU A 7 1.21 -11.90 -3.94
CA LEU A 7 0.98 -11.16 -2.70
C LEU A 7 0.54 -12.14 -1.61
N TYR A 8 1.48 -12.47 -0.71
CA TYR A 8 1.15 -13.27 0.47
C TYR A 8 0.50 -12.39 1.52
N ARG A 9 -0.76 -12.67 1.85
CA ARG A 9 -1.53 -11.89 2.82
C ARG A 9 -0.85 -11.89 4.20
N ARG A 10 -0.74 -10.70 4.79
CA ARG A 10 -0.21 -10.49 6.14
C ARG A 10 -1.28 -9.88 7.02
N ASP A 11 -2.30 -10.68 7.33
CA ASP A 11 -3.54 -10.24 7.98
C ASP A 11 -3.28 -9.43 9.25
N THR A 12 -2.29 -9.81 10.06
CA THR A 12 -1.96 -9.07 11.29
C THR A 12 -1.66 -7.58 11.05
N TYR A 13 -1.01 -7.21 9.95
CA TYR A 13 -0.73 -5.80 9.65
C TYR A 13 -1.96 -5.11 9.07
N ILE A 14 -2.70 -5.79 8.21
CA ILE A 14 -3.90 -5.24 7.56
C ILE A 14 -4.99 -4.98 8.60
N GLU A 15 -5.27 -5.94 9.48
CA GLU A 15 -6.27 -5.82 10.54
C GLU A 15 -5.90 -4.74 11.57
N ARG A 16 -4.61 -4.45 11.78
CA ARG A 16 -4.19 -3.32 12.61
C ARG A 16 -4.41 -1.96 11.95
N ILE A 17 -4.39 -1.90 10.62
CA ILE A 17 -4.52 -0.65 9.85
C ILE A 17 -5.99 -0.38 9.51
N LYS A 18 -6.79 -1.43 9.26
CA LYS A 18 -8.21 -1.36 8.90
C LYS A 18 -9.06 -0.40 9.73
N PRO A 19 -8.98 -0.39 11.08
CA PRO A 19 -9.78 0.53 11.91
C PRO A 19 -9.53 2.00 11.63
N PHE A 20 -8.38 2.32 11.03
CA PHE A 20 -7.96 3.68 10.71
C PHE A 20 -8.14 4.02 9.22
N MET A 21 -8.63 3.10 8.40
CA MET A 21 -8.99 3.39 7.01
C MET A 21 -10.16 4.39 6.96
N HIS A 22 -10.26 5.17 5.88
CA HIS A 22 -11.28 6.21 5.70
C HIS A 22 -11.31 7.34 6.75
N THR A 23 -10.28 7.43 7.60
CA THR A 23 -10.08 8.55 8.52
C THR A 23 -9.09 9.56 7.92
N PRO A 24 -9.20 10.86 8.27
CA PRO A 24 -8.30 11.91 7.77
C PRO A 24 -6.91 11.88 8.42
N ILE A 25 -6.42 10.68 8.78
CA ILE A 25 -5.08 10.50 9.35
C ILE A 25 -4.12 9.96 8.30
N VAL A 26 -2.88 10.43 8.36
CA VAL A 26 -1.77 9.93 7.53
C VAL A 26 -1.14 8.72 8.22
N LYS A 27 -0.96 7.61 7.48
CA LYS A 27 -0.35 6.38 8.00
C LYS A 27 1.09 6.32 7.52
N VAL A 28 2.04 6.35 8.44
CA VAL A 28 3.48 6.32 8.14
C VAL A 28 4.06 4.95 8.51
N MET A 29 4.61 4.24 7.53
CA MET A 29 5.25 2.95 7.72
C MET A 29 6.78 3.08 7.72
N ILE A 30 7.41 2.84 8.88
CA ILE A 30 8.87 2.91 9.04
C ILE A 30 9.50 1.51 9.17
N GLY A 31 10.83 1.45 9.04
CA GLY A 31 11.63 0.23 9.25
C GLY A 31 12.71 0.03 8.20
N HIS A 32 13.52 -1.02 8.36
CA HIS A 32 14.66 -1.31 7.47
C HIS A 32 14.26 -1.62 6.02
N ARG A 33 15.17 -1.42 5.04
CA ARG A 33 14.95 -1.79 3.63
C ARG A 33 14.65 -3.29 3.54
N ARG A 34 13.82 -3.71 2.56
CA ARG A 34 13.44 -5.12 2.31
C ARG A 34 12.61 -5.86 3.37
N VAL A 35 12.13 -5.23 4.45
CA VAL A 35 11.22 -5.89 5.42
C VAL A 35 9.78 -6.10 4.93
N GLY A 36 9.46 -5.63 3.71
CA GLY A 36 8.14 -5.82 3.09
C GLY A 36 7.15 -4.67 3.29
N LYS A 37 7.61 -3.46 3.65
CA LYS A 37 6.73 -2.29 3.80
C LYS A 37 5.93 -1.99 2.53
N SER A 38 6.60 -1.95 1.37
CA SER A 38 5.92 -1.75 0.07
C SER A 38 4.92 -2.85 -0.25
N TYR A 39 5.16 -4.09 0.22
CA TYR A 39 4.23 -5.20 0.05
C TYR A 39 2.97 -5.04 0.90
N ILE A 40 3.09 -4.54 2.14
CA ILE A 40 1.91 -4.21 2.95
C ILE A 40 1.10 -3.10 2.27
N LEU A 41 1.76 -2.08 1.69
CA LEU A 41 1.09 -1.04 0.92
C LEU A 41 0.31 -1.61 -0.28
N TYR A 42 0.90 -2.55 -1.02
CA TYR A 42 0.19 -3.24 -2.11
C TYR A 42 -1.00 -4.06 -1.60
N GLN A 43 -0.89 -4.74 -0.46
CA GLN A 43 -2.02 -5.46 0.14
C GLN A 43 -3.16 -4.53 0.54
N LEU A 44 -2.85 -3.34 1.07
CA LEU A 44 -3.86 -2.34 1.38
C LEU A 44 -4.55 -1.81 0.11
N ILE A 45 -3.79 -1.58 -0.96
CA ILE A 45 -4.36 -1.18 -2.25
C ILE A 45 -5.29 -2.27 -2.81
N ASP A 46 -4.87 -3.53 -2.71
CA ASP A 46 -5.69 -4.67 -3.13
C ASP A 46 -6.97 -4.79 -2.28
N GLU A 47 -6.86 -4.64 -0.96
CA GLU A 47 -8.02 -4.62 -0.06
C GLU A 47 -9.00 -3.50 -0.43
N ILE A 48 -8.53 -2.28 -0.71
CA ILE A 48 -9.40 -1.16 -1.12
C ILE A 48 -10.09 -1.50 -2.44
N ARG A 49 -9.36 -1.99 -3.45
CA ARG A 49 -9.94 -2.35 -4.76
C ARG A 49 -11.00 -3.44 -4.66
N ASN A 50 -10.83 -4.38 -3.73
CA ASN A 50 -11.76 -5.49 -3.52
C ASN A 50 -13.04 -5.05 -2.78
N ASN A 51 -12.98 -4.00 -1.96
CA ASN A 51 -14.14 -3.52 -1.19
C ASN A 51 -14.81 -2.29 -1.83
N GLU A 52 -14.09 -1.51 -2.63
CA GLU A 52 -14.54 -0.25 -3.24
C GLU A 52 -14.13 -0.21 -4.72
N HIS A 53 -15.07 -0.60 -5.59
CA HIS A 53 -14.82 -0.67 -7.04
C HIS A 53 -14.46 0.68 -7.68
N ASP A 54 -14.97 1.78 -7.12
CA ASP A 54 -14.77 3.15 -7.64
C ASP A 54 -13.68 3.93 -6.88
N ALA A 55 -12.88 3.26 -6.05
CA ALA A 55 -11.84 3.94 -5.27
C ALA A 55 -10.78 4.59 -6.16
N ASN A 56 -10.56 5.90 -5.98
CA ASN A 56 -9.50 6.62 -6.66
C ASN A 56 -8.15 6.41 -5.94
N ILE A 57 -7.30 5.53 -6.48
CA ILE A 57 -6.03 5.15 -5.87
C ILE A 57 -4.87 5.73 -6.68
N ILE A 58 -4.12 6.65 -6.05
CA ILE A 58 -2.87 7.20 -6.58
C ILE A 58 -1.70 6.55 -5.86
N TYR A 59 -0.81 5.92 -6.62
CA TYR A 59 0.41 5.32 -6.09
C TYR A 59 1.63 5.87 -6.81
N ILE A 60 2.63 6.29 -6.03
CA ILE A 60 3.88 6.86 -6.52
C ILE A 60 5.04 6.06 -5.93
N ASN A 61 5.86 5.45 -6.78
CA ASN A 61 7.10 4.80 -6.37
C ASN A 61 8.28 5.74 -6.60
N LYS A 62 8.78 6.39 -5.55
CA LYS A 62 9.95 7.28 -5.63
C LYS A 62 11.29 6.56 -5.88
N GLU A 63 11.33 5.23 -5.85
CA GLU A 63 12.52 4.47 -6.29
C GLU A 63 12.51 4.16 -7.80
N ASP A 64 11.42 4.44 -8.51
CA ASP A 64 11.32 4.22 -9.94
C ASP A 64 11.88 5.43 -10.70
N ILE A 65 12.79 5.16 -11.65
CA ILE A 65 13.52 6.15 -12.43
C ILE A 65 12.57 7.11 -13.16
N ALA A 66 11.38 6.62 -13.53
CA ALA A 66 10.35 7.42 -14.20
C ALA A 66 9.85 8.61 -13.35
N TYR A 67 10.12 8.64 -12.04
CA TYR A 67 9.66 9.69 -11.11
C TYR A 67 10.81 10.43 -10.43
N VAL A 68 12.02 10.40 -11.01
CA VAL A 68 13.21 11.08 -10.44
C VAL A 68 13.04 12.60 -10.41
N ASP A 69 12.37 13.17 -11.43
CA ASP A 69 12.22 14.62 -11.60
C ASP A 69 10.92 15.17 -10.99
N ILE A 70 10.15 14.33 -10.30
CA ILE A 70 8.94 14.68 -9.53
C ILE A 70 9.30 14.59 -8.05
#